data_AF-A0A1H1U9X4-F1
#
_entry.id   AF-A0A1H1U9X4-F1
#
_cell.length_a   1.000
_cell.length_b   1.000
_cell.length_c   1.000
_cell.angle_alpha   90.00
_cell.angle_beta   90.00
_cell.angle_gamma   90.00
#
_symmetry.space_group_name_H-M   'P 1'
#
loop_
_entity.id
_entity.type
_entity.pdbx_description
1 polymer ?
#
loop_
_entity_poly.entity_id
_entity_poly.type
_entity_poly.pdbx_seq_one_letter_code
_entity_poly.pdbx_strand_id
1 'polypeptide(L)'
;MIDRKNRYGRTAARIHDADGLARRPASPTIDIHAHIVIPQAAKLAKPHIDISRNPLAHFSDAASREVNAQQEKDVGEVMTTIDRRLRDLDSMGIDIQVVAPAPGQCYYSIDPKIAEAAHRLANDGVVEYCSRRPDRFVGLGVVTLQEPEIAVRELDYVMNDLKLKGVEILTNVDGQELSDEKFRPFFAKAEELGAFIMMHPNGFTHGERLTHFYFNNVLGNPLETTLALHNLIFSGTLARFPDLKLMAVHGGGYLPGYSGRIDHAWGARQDAHGELPLPPTTYLRQVYLDTVVFTYHQLAYMIDVFGPDRIVMGTDYPFDMAEYNPIGHIAGVHGMDEITLAQIAGGNAARVLGLDL
;
A
#
# COMPACT_ATOMS: atom_id res chain seq x y z
N MET A 1 -27.64 -7.95 19.74
CA MET A 1 -26.79 -7.43 18.65
C MET A 1 -25.45 -7.09 19.27
N ILE A 2 -24.35 -7.68 18.82
CA ILE A 2 -23.02 -7.29 19.29
C ILE A 2 -22.81 -5.86 18.80
N ASP A 3 -22.73 -4.93 19.73
CA ASP A 3 -22.42 -3.53 19.48
C ASP A 3 -20.96 -3.46 18.99
N ARG A 4 -20.76 -3.69 17.69
CA ARG A 4 -19.42 -3.62 17.10
C ARG A 4 -19.02 -2.15 17.04
N LYS A 5 -17.90 -1.80 17.69
CA LYS A 5 -17.33 -0.45 17.63
C LYS A 5 -17.00 -0.02 16.20
N ASN A 6 -16.58 -0.96 15.36
CA ASN A 6 -16.24 -0.75 13.96
C ASN A 6 -17.23 -1.43 13.01
N ARG A 7 -17.50 -0.76 11.88
CA ARG A 7 -18.27 -1.31 10.77
C ARG A 7 -17.33 -1.76 9.66
N TYR A 8 -17.26 -3.07 9.45
CA TYR A 8 -16.53 -3.68 8.33
C TYR A 8 -17.50 -3.89 7.16
N GLY A 9 -17.55 -2.92 6.24
CA GLY A 9 -18.49 -2.97 5.11
C GLY A 9 -18.46 -1.71 4.26
N ARG A 10 -19.53 -1.52 3.47
CA ARG A 10 -19.66 -0.40 2.53
C ARG A 10 -19.37 0.96 3.17
N THR A 11 -18.49 1.73 2.55
CA THR A 11 -18.13 3.10 2.97
C THR A 11 -19.34 4.05 2.98
N ALA A 12 -19.28 5.05 3.86
CA ALA A 12 -20.24 6.15 3.92
C ALA A 12 -19.94 7.28 2.92
N ALA A 13 -18.80 7.25 2.23
CA ALA A 13 -18.36 8.33 1.34
C ALA A 13 -19.16 8.42 0.02
N ARG A 14 -19.97 7.41 -0.31
CA ARG A 14 -20.79 7.36 -1.54
C ARG A 14 -22.09 6.61 -1.35
N ILE A 15 -23.06 6.90 -2.23
CA ILE A 15 -24.28 6.10 -2.38
C ILE A 15 -23.92 4.85 -3.20
N HIS A 16 -24.43 3.69 -2.78
CA HIS A 16 -24.21 2.41 -3.45
C HIS A 16 -25.44 2.08 -4.29
N ASP A 17 -25.60 2.86 -5.36
CA ASP A 17 -26.73 2.83 -6.31
C ASP A 17 -26.59 1.76 -7.40
N ALA A 18 -25.36 1.34 -7.71
CA ALA A 18 -25.06 0.20 -8.58
C ALA A 18 -24.71 -1.06 -7.78
N ASP A 19 -25.26 -2.21 -8.19
CA ASP A 19 -24.68 -3.50 -7.80
C ASP A 19 -23.41 -3.71 -8.63
N GLY A 20 -22.28 -3.30 -8.06
CA GLY A 20 -20.97 -3.44 -8.68
C GLY A 20 -20.64 -4.84 -9.16
N LEU A 21 -21.10 -5.86 -8.43
CA LEU A 21 -20.89 -7.26 -8.80
C LEU A 21 -21.62 -7.63 -10.09
N ALA A 22 -22.77 -7.00 -10.37
CA ALA A 22 -23.48 -7.20 -11.63
C ALA A 22 -22.68 -6.68 -12.85
N ARG A 23 -21.74 -5.74 -12.62
CA ARG A 23 -20.82 -5.23 -13.64
C ARG A 23 -19.42 -5.83 -13.55
N ARG A 24 -19.19 -6.83 -12.68
CA ARG A 24 -17.88 -7.48 -12.55
C ARG A 24 -17.39 -7.97 -13.92
N PRO A 25 -16.15 -7.65 -14.33
CA PRO A 25 -15.63 -8.10 -15.62
C PRO A 25 -15.49 -9.62 -15.67
N ALA A 26 -15.50 -10.17 -16.89
CA ALA A 26 -15.26 -11.60 -17.10
C ALA A 26 -13.79 -12.01 -16.91
N SER A 27 -12.87 -11.06 -17.04
CA SER A 27 -11.45 -11.26 -16.74
C SER A 27 -11.20 -11.40 -15.24
N PRO A 28 -10.11 -12.07 -14.83
CA PRO A 28 -9.72 -12.15 -13.42
C PRO A 28 -9.60 -10.76 -12.77
N THR A 29 -10.11 -10.67 -11.55
CA THR A 29 -10.05 -9.49 -10.69
C THR A 29 -9.01 -9.67 -9.60
N ILE A 30 -8.23 -8.63 -9.35
CA ILE A 30 -7.03 -8.70 -8.50
C ILE A 30 -7.01 -7.52 -7.55
N ASP A 31 -7.10 -7.81 -6.25
CA ASP A 31 -6.83 -6.85 -5.19
C ASP A 31 -5.33 -6.82 -4.89
N ILE A 32 -4.65 -5.70 -5.15
CA ILE A 32 -3.20 -5.57 -4.97
C ILE A 32 -2.79 -5.01 -3.61
N HIS A 33 -3.75 -4.63 -2.76
CA HIS A 33 -3.46 -3.98 -1.48
C HIS A 33 -4.25 -4.65 -0.35
N ALA A 34 -3.62 -5.63 0.30
CA ALA A 34 -4.18 -6.31 1.45
C ALA A 34 -3.10 -6.86 2.39
N HIS A 35 -3.48 -7.05 3.65
CA HIS A 35 -2.55 -7.30 4.75
C HIS A 35 -2.81 -8.63 5.44
N ILE A 36 -1.74 -9.28 5.89
CA ILE A 36 -1.73 -10.47 6.73
C ILE A 36 -0.76 -10.25 7.90
N VAL A 37 -0.85 -11.07 8.94
CA VAL A 37 0.12 -11.06 10.04
C VAL A 37 0.86 -12.38 10.05
N ILE A 38 2.19 -12.33 10.17
CA ILE A 38 3.04 -13.50 10.38
C ILE A 38 3.36 -13.64 11.87
N PRO A 39 2.73 -14.58 12.61
CA PRO A 39 2.85 -14.67 14.07
C PRO A 39 4.26 -14.95 14.57
N GLN A 40 5.05 -15.71 13.82
CA GLN A 40 6.42 -16.09 14.17
C GLN A 40 7.33 -14.86 14.16
N ALA A 41 7.24 -14.03 13.11
CA ALA A 41 7.94 -12.76 13.03
C ALA A 41 7.51 -11.80 14.14
N ALA A 42 6.19 -11.68 14.38
CA ALA A 42 5.65 -10.83 15.44
C ALA A 42 6.14 -11.27 16.82
N LYS A 43 6.19 -12.58 17.10
CA LYS A 43 6.69 -13.13 18.36
C LYS A 43 8.17 -12.78 18.59
N LEU A 44 8.99 -12.85 17.55
CA LEU A 44 10.41 -12.50 17.63
C LEU A 44 10.63 -11.00 17.87
N ALA A 45 9.90 -10.15 17.13
CA ALA A 45 10.07 -8.70 17.22
C ALA A 45 9.47 -8.08 18.49
N LYS A 46 8.36 -8.63 19.01
CA LYS A 46 7.56 -8.06 20.11
C LYS A 46 8.36 -7.56 21.33
N PRO A 47 9.37 -8.27 21.87
CA PRO A 47 10.14 -7.79 23.01
C PRO A 47 10.98 -6.53 22.73
N HIS A 48 11.19 -6.20 21.46
CA HIS A 48 12.04 -5.10 21.00
C HIS A 48 11.24 -3.89 20.47
N ILE A 49 9.92 -4.03 20.34
CA ILE A 49 9.05 -2.96 19.83
C ILE A 49 8.78 -1.97 20.96
N ASP A 50 9.18 -0.72 20.73
CA ASP A 50 8.71 0.43 21.50
C ASP A 50 7.52 1.07 20.77
N ILE A 51 6.31 0.87 21.30
CA ILE A 51 5.08 1.38 20.69
C ILE A 51 5.05 2.92 20.64
N SER A 52 5.82 3.60 21.51
CA SER A 52 5.91 5.06 21.49
C SER A 52 6.67 5.59 20.28
N ARG A 53 7.41 4.73 19.57
CA ARG A 53 8.11 5.05 18.33
C ARG A 53 7.28 4.77 17.07
N ASN A 54 6.13 4.10 17.20
CA ASN A 54 5.20 3.91 16.09
C ASN A 54 4.33 5.17 15.95
N PRO A 55 4.43 5.94 14.85
CA PRO A 55 3.71 7.21 14.73
C PRO A 55 2.20 7.05 14.81
N LEU A 56 1.63 5.99 14.21
CA LEU A 56 0.20 5.70 14.27
C LEU A 56 -0.31 5.50 15.71
N ALA A 57 0.45 4.79 16.53
CA ALA A 57 0.11 4.53 17.93
C ALA A 57 0.46 5.70 18.86
N HIS A 58 1.58 6.39 18.60
CA HIS A 58 2.07 7.51 19.38
C HIS A 58 1.13 8.71 19.29
N PHE A 59 0.78 9.14 18.08
CA PHE A 59 -0.13 10.27 17.85
C PHE A 59 -1.58 9.81 17.78
N SER A 60 -2.07 9.24 18.88
CA SER A 60 -3.44 8.73 19.01
C SER A 60 -3.96 9.06 20.41
N ASP A 61 -5.23 9.40 20.55
CA ASP A 61 -5.86 9.60 21.86
C ASP A 61 -6.37 8.27 22.46
N ALA A 62 -6.82 8.31 23.72
CA ALA A 62 -7.26 7.11 24.42
C ALA A 62 -8.45 6.42 23.74
N ALA A 63 -9.39 7.21 23.20
CA ALA A 63 -10.57 6.69 22.50
C ALA A 63 -10.16 5.95 21.22
N SER A 64 -9.30 6.55 20.41
CA SER A 64 -8.79 5.95 19.17
C SER A 64 -7.98 4.68 19.45
N ARG A 65 -7.13 4.69 20.49
CA ARG A 65 -6.40 3.48 20.92
C ARG A 65 -7.33 2.34 21.35
N GLU A 66 -8.40 2.65 22.07
CA GLU A 66 -9.37 1.64 22.50
C GLU A 66 -10.09 0.99 21.31
N VAL A 67 -10.45 1.80 20.30
CA VAL A 67 -11.06 1.31 19.06
C VAL A 67 -10.06 0.48 18.24
N ASN A 68 -8.82 0.94 18.09
CA ASN A 68 -7.75 0.19 17.39
C ASN A 68 -7.49 -1.17 18.06
N ALA A 69 -7.42 -1.22 19.38
CA ALA A 69 -7.26 -2.48 20.11
C ALA A 69 -8.47 -3.43 19.95
N GLN A 70 -9.68 -2.89 19.71
CA GLN A 70 -10.83 -3.72 19.37
C GLN A 70 -10.73 -4.22 17.92
N GLN A 71 -10.31 -3.37 16.98
CA GLN A 71 -10.05 -3.78 15.60
C GLN A 71 -9.07 -4.95 15.53
N GLU A 72 -7.95 -4.89 16.24
CA GLU A 72 -6.95 -5.98 16.26
C GLU A 72 -7.57 -7.32 16.64
N LYS A 73 -8.56 -7.32 17.54
CA LYS A 73 -9.32 -8.53 17.91
C LYS A 73 -10.30 -8.94 16.82
N ASP A 74 -11.01 -7.99 16.23
CA ASP A 74 -12.04 -8.24 15.21
C ASP A 74 -11.45 -8.83 13.91
N VAL A 75 -10.22 -8.45 13.57
CA VAL A 75 -9.53 -8.88 12.35
C VAL A 75 -8.45 -9.95 12.59
N GLY A 76 -8.08 -10.24 13.85
CA GLY A 76 -6.96 -11.12 14.17
C GLY A 76 -7.06 -12.53 13.57
N GLU A 77 -8.26 -13.10 13.51
CA GLU A 77 -8.50 -14.41 12.86
C GLU A 77 -8.22 -14.35 11.36
N VAL A 78 -8.73 -13.34 10.65
CA VAL A 78 -8.61 -13.25 9.19
C VAL A 78 -7.25 -12.71 8.71
N MET A 79 -6.46 -12.17 9.63
CA MET A 79 -5.05 -11.82 9.39
C MET A 79 -4.14 -13.04 9.28
N THR A 80 -4.53 -14.20 9.83
CA THR A 80 -3.66 -15.40 9.89
C THR A 80 -4.26 -16.63 9.20
N THR A 81 -5.59 -16.70 9.12
CA THR A 81 -6.34 -17.78 8.47
C THR A 81 -6.90 -17.34 7.11
N ILE A 82 -7.38 -18.31 6.32
CA ILE A 82 -7.86 -18.07 4.94
C ILE A 82 -9.36 -18.30 4.76
N ASP A 83 -10.02 -19.09 5.60
CA ASP A 83 -11.39 -19.54 5.32
C ASP A 83 -12.39 -18.40 5.29
N ARG A 84 -12.31 -17.49 6.27
CA ARG A 84 -13.12 -16.27 6.26
C ARG A 84 -12.69 -15.34 5.13
N ARG A 85 -11.39 -15.15 4.93
CA ARG A 85 -10.85 -14.28 3.87
C ARG A 85 -11.39 -14.70 2.51
N LEU A 86 -11.34 -15.98 2.16
CA LEU A 86 -11.82 -16.49 0.88
C LEU A 86 -13.32 -16.22 0.67
N ARG A 87 -14.15 -16.42 1.71
CA ARG A 87 -15.58 -16.06 1.64
C ARG A 87 -15.78 -14.57 1.41
N ASP A 88 -15.00 -13.75 2.11
CA ASP A 88 -15.07 -12.29 1.98
C ASP A 88 -14.62 -11.88 0.55
N LEU A 89 -13.53 -12.45 0.01
CA LEU A 89 -13.08 -12.25 -1.38
C LEU A 89 -14.14 -12.66 -2.40
N ASP A 90 -14.73 -13.85 -2.25
CA ASP A 90 -15.79 -14.33 -3.14
C ASP A 90 -17.01 -13.37 -3.11
N SER A 91 -17.35 -12.85 -1.93
CA SER A 91 -18.46 -11.88 -1.78
C SER A 91 -18.14 -10.49 -2.36
N MET A 92 -16.87 -10.11 -2.39
CA MET A 92 -16.38 -8.88 -3.03
C MET A 92 -16.12 -9.06 -4.52
N GLY A 93 -16.22 -10.29 -5.03
CA GLY A 93 -15.96 -10.66 -6.42
C GLY A 93 -14.49 -10.70 -6.79
N ILE A 94 -13.58 -10.86 -5.83
CA ILE A 94 -12.12 -10.85 -6.03
C ILE A 94 -11.60 -12.28 -6.26
N ASP A 95 -10.94 -12.50 -7.41
CA ASP A 95 -10.33 -13.79 -7.74
C ASP A 95 -8.98 -13.98 -7.07
N ILE A 96 -8.12 -12.97 -7.12
CA ILE A 96 -6.76 -13.04 -6.60
C ILE A 96 -6.54 -11.88 -5.64
N GLN A 97 -5.92 -12.14 -4.49
CA GLN A 97 -5.48 -11.10 -3.58
C GLN A 97 -3.97 -11.17 -3.40
N VAL A 98 -3.31 -10.03 -3.59
CA VAL A 98 -1.91 -9.84 -3.24
C VAL A 98 -1.85 -9.49 -1.76
N VAL A 99 -1.14 -10.31 -0.99
CA VAL A 99 -1.02 -10.14 0.46
C VAL A 99 0.40 -9.74 0.84
N ALA A 100 0.52 -8.79 1.75
CA ALA A 100 1.76 -8.35 2.36
C ALA A 100 1.70 -8.48 3.89
N PRO A 101 2.83 -8.65 4.60
CA PRO A 101 2.88 -8.46 6.04
C PRO A 101 2.35 -7.07 6.41
N ALA A 102 1.49 -6.97 7.42
CA ALA A 102 0.91 -5.69 7.84
C ALA A 102 2.02 -4.65 8.14
N PRO A 103 1.78 -3.33 7.98
CA PRO A 103 2.84 -2.32 7.96
C PRO A 103 3.73 -2.29 9.21
N GLY A 104 3.18 -2.65 10.38
CA GLY A 104 3.95 -2.80 11.61
C GLY A 104 5.04 -3.89 11.56
N GLN A 105 4.98 -4.81 10.61
CA GLN A 105 5.94 -5.91 10.41
C GLN A 105 7.12 -5.55 9.51
N CYS A 106 7.24 -4.30 9.04
CA CYS A 106 8.50 -3.78 8.47
C CYS A 106 9.56 -3.51 9.56
N TYR A 107 9.16 -3.39 10.84
CA TYR A 107 10.04 -3.30 12.01
C TYR A 107 11.19 -2.26 11.94
N TYR A 108 11.02 -1.15 11.21
CA TYR A 108 12.10 -0.17 11.03
C TYR A 108 12.60 0.51 12.31
N SER A 109 11.80 0.50 13.38
CA SER A 109 12.14 1.13 14.66
C SER A 109 12.93 0.25 15.64
N ILE A 110 13.23 -1.01 15.30
CA ILE A 110 14.00 -1.94 16.16
C ILE A 110 15.42 -2.19 15.62
N ASP A 111 16.25 -2.86 16.42
CA ASP A 111 17.61 -3.23 16.02
C ASP A 111 17.62 -3.98 14.65
N PRO A 112 18.43 -3.54 13.67
CA PRO A 112 18.41 -4.12 12.32
C PRO A 112 18.68 -5.63 12.27
N LYS A 113 19.47 -6.19 13.20
CA LYS A 113 19.73 -7.64 13.22
C LYS A 113 18.51 -8.43 13.68
N ILE A 114 17.75 -7.86 14.62
CA ILE A 114 16.47 -8.45 15.05
C ILE A 114 15.44 -8.31 13.93
N ALA A 115 15.40 -7.14 13.26
CA ALA A 115 14.53 -6.92 12.12
C ALA A 115 14.82 -7.89 10.97
N GLU A 116 16.10 -8.10 10.59
CA GLU A 116 16.51 -9.08 9.57
C GLU A 116 16.03 -10.50 9.91
N ALA A 117 16.24 -10.95 11.15
CA ALA A 117 15.75 -12.25 11.59
C ALA A 117 14.22 -12.36 11.55
N ALA A 118 13.51 -11.28 11.89
CA ALA A 118 12.05 -11.23 11.80
C ALA A 118 11.55 -11.18 10.35
N HIS A 119 12.25 -10.48 9.45
CA HIS A 119 11.92 -10.39 8.02
C HIS A 119 12.10 -11.74 7.33
N ARG A 120 13.12 -12.52 7.68
CA ARG A 120 13.25 -13.91 7.20
C ARG A 120 12.02 -14.75 7.57
N LEU A 121 11.62 -14.72 8.85
CA LEU A 121 10.40 -15.41 9.30
C LEU A 121 9.14 -14.87 8.63
N ALA A 122 9.05 -13.56 8.40
CA ALA A 122 7.92 -12.93 7.73
C ALA A 122 7.81 -13.41 6.28
N ASN A 123 8.90 -13.37 5.53
CA ASN A 123 8.93 -13.74 4.11
C ASN A 123 8.64 -15.22 3.89
N ASP A 124 9.22 -16.11 4.71
CA ASP A 124 8.88 -17.55 4.69
C ASP A 124 7.41 -17.77 5.04
N GLY A 125 6.88 -17.02 6.02
CA GLY A 125 5.48 -17.06 6.41
C GLY A 125 4.52 -16.57 5.33
N VAL A 126 4.91 -15.59 4.51
CA VAL A 126 4.12 -15.15 3.34
C VAL A 126 4.05 -16.27 2.30
N VAL A 127 5.16 -16.95 2.03
CA VAL A 127 5.18 -18.11 1.12
C VAL A 127 4.27 -19.22 1.66
N GLU A 128 4.37 -19.55 2.95
CA GLU A 128 3.48 -20.52 3.59
C GLU A 128 2.01 -20.08 3.47
N TYR A 129 1.70 -18.81 3.74
CA TYR A 129 0.35 -18.25 3.63
C TYR A 129 -0.23 -18.48 2.24
N CYS A 130 0.51 -18.09 1.20
CA CYS A 130 0.09 -18.19 -0.20
C CYS A 130 -0.04 -19.64 -0.67
N SER A 131 0.83 -20.54 -0.19
CA SER A 131 0.83 -21.97 -0.56
C SER A 131 -0.47 -22.71 -0.21
N ARG A 132 -1.27 -22.16 0.72
CA ARG A 132 -2.57 -22.74 1.12
C ARG A 132 -3.63 -22.60 0.03
N ARG A 133 -3.54 -21.57 -0.81
CA ARG A 133 -4.38 -21.34 -2.00
C ARG A 133 -3.59 -20.55 -3.05
N PRO A 134 -2.65 -21.21 -3.76
CA PRO A 134 -1.79 -20.54 -4.75
C PRO A 134 -2.57 -20.02 -5.96
N ASP A 135 -3.81 -20.50 -6.16
CA ASP A 135 -4.76 -19.99 -7.15
C ASP A 135 -5.44 -18.68 -6.74
N ARG A 136 -5.37 -18.31 -5.46
CA ARG A 136 -6.06 -17.14 -4.88
C ARG A 136 -5.12 -16.10 -4.29
N PHE A 137 -3.88 -16.46 -3.97
CA PHE A 137 -2.95 -15.59 -3.25
C PHE A 137 -1.61 -15.43 -3.95
N VAL A 138 -1.17 -14.19 -4.00
CA VAL A 138 0.17 -13.77 -4.43
C VAL A 138 0.80 -13.01 -3.28
N GLY A 139 2.10 -13.16 -3.04
CA GLY A 139 2.76 -12.58 -1.86
C GLY A 139 3.73 -11.45 -2.19
N LEU A 140 3.79 -10.46 -1.30
CA LEU A 140 4.88 -9.50 -1.17
C LEU A 140 5.64 -9.76 0.14
N GLY A 141 6.95 -9.61 0.11
CA GLY A 141 7.80 -9.72 1.29
C GLY A 141 8.01 -8.38 2.02
N VAL A 142 8.97 -8.38 2.93
CA VAL A 142 9.52 -7.21 3.63
C VAL A 142 11.05 -7.30 3.63
N VAL A 143 11.71 -6.16 3.83
CA VAL A 143 13.19 -6.05 3.80
C VAL A 143 13.69 -5.15 4.91
N THR A 144 14.93 -5.37 5.36
CA THR A 144 15.63 -4.62 6.41
C THR A 144 16.23 -3.33 5.86
N LEU A 145 15.36 -2.40 5.47
CA LEU A 145 15.76 -1.16 4.80
C LEU A 145 16.63 -0.25 5.67
N GLN A 146 16.65 -0.44 7.00
CA GLN A 146 17.59 0.25 7.91
C GLN A 146 19.05 0.12 7.48
N GLU A 147 19.39 -1.02 6.86
CA GLU A 147 20.72 -1.38 6.37
C GLU A 147 20.64 -1.69 4.87
N PRO A 148 20.88 -0.71 3.97
CA PRO A 148 20.63 -0.84 2.53
C PRO A 148 21.29 -2.05 1.87
N GLU A 149 22.50 -2.41 2.30
CA GLU A 149 23.20 -3.59 1.80
C GLU A 149 22.51 -4.91 2.19
N ILE A 150 21.90 -4.97 3.37
CA ILE A 150 21.06 -6.10 3.80
C ILE A 150 19.80 -6.12 2.94
N ALA A 151 19.12 -4.98 2.80
CA ALA A 151 17.89 -4.85 2.01
C ALA A 151 18.05 -5.30 0.55
N VAL A 152 19.18 -4.96 -0.10
CA VAL A 152 19.51 -5.42 -1.46
C VAL A 152 19.60 -6.94 -1.55
N ARG A 153 20.29 -7.59 -0.59
CA ARG A 153 20.41 -9.06 -0.55
C ARG A 153 19.09 -9.74 -0.22
N GLU A 154 18.31 -9.16 0.68
CA GLU A 154 16.99 -9.68 1.03
C GLU A 154 16.01 -9.55 -0.13
N LEU A 155 16.06 -8.45 -0.89
CA LEU A 155 15.23 -8.29 -2.08
C LEU A 155 15.56 -9.32 -3.15
N ASP A 156 16.85 -9.60 -3.37
CA ASP A 156 17.28 -10.69 -4.26
C ASP A 156 16.71 -12.03 -3.81
N TYR A 157 16.81 -12.35 -2.52
CA TYR A 157 16.24 -13.56 -1.95
C TYR A 157 14.71 -13.64 -2.10
N VAL A 158 13.99 -12.56 -1.80
CA VAL A 158 12.53 -12.47 -1.93
C VAL A 158 12.08 -12.76 -3.37
N MET A 159 12.77 -12.17 -4.35
CA MET A 159 12.40 -12.29 -5.76
C MET A 159 12.89 -13.60 -6.39
N ASN A 160 14.13 -14.01 -6.12
CA ASN A 160 14.79 -15.12 -6.81
C ASN A 160 14.63 -16.46 -6.10
N ASP A 161 14.69 -16.52 -4.78
CA ASP A 161 14.56 -17.77 -4.05
C ASP A 161 13.11 -18.05 -3.67
N LEU A 162 12.43 -17.05 -3.08
CA LEU A 162 11.04 -17.21 -2.62
C LEU A 162 9.99 -17.02 -3.72
N LYS A 163 10.38 -16.43 -4.85
CA LYS A 163 9.49 -16.13 -5.99
C LYS A 163 8.28 -15.26 -5.62
N LEU A 164 8.41 -14.47 -4.55
CA LEU A 164 7.45 -13.41 -4.25
C LEU A 164 7.53 -12.33 -5.33
N LYS A 165 6.48 -11.51 -5.46
CA LYS A 165 6.38 -10.55 -6.57
C LYS A 165 6.97 -9.18 -6.26
N GLY A 166 7.46 -8.99 -5.05
CA GLY A 166 7.93 -7.70 -4.57
C GLY A 166 7.93 -7.62 -3.06
N VAL A 167 7.92 -6.38 -2.56
CA VAL A 167 7.97 -6.08 -1.13
C VAL A 167 7.04 -4.94 -0.74
N GLU A 168 6.59 -4.96 0.51
CA GLU A 168 6.07 -3.77 1.19
C GLU A 168 7.21 -3.04 1.92
N ILE A 169 7.22 -1.71 1.79
CA ILE A 169 8.09 -0.82 2.58
C ILE A 169 7.25 0.31 3.18
N LEU A 170 7.74 0.88 4.29
CA LEU A 170 7.15 2.09 4.83
C LEU A 170 7.59 3.33 4.05
N THR A 171 6.80 4.41 4.15
CA THR A 171 7.08 5.74 3.57
C THR A 171 8.35 6.41 4.09
N ASN A 172 8.90 5.95 5.21
CA ASN A 172 10.17 6.36 5.79
C ASN A 172 10.79 5.21 6.59
N VAL A 173 12.08 5.29 6.88
CA VAL A 173 12.81 4.33 7.72
C VAL A 173 13.16 4.97 9.06
N ASP A 174 12.25 4.86 10.03
CA ASP A 174 12.42 5.40 11.38
C ASP A 174 12.73 6.92 11.34
N GLY A 175 11.94 7.65 10.56
CA GLY A 175 12.08 9.10 10.33
C GLY A 175 13.05 9.48 9.20
N GLN A 176 13.74 8.53 8.58
CA GLN A 176 14.64 8.80 7.45
C GLN A 176 13.90 8.70 6.12
N GLU A 177 14.07 9.71 5.27
CA GLU A 177 13.42 9.80 3.96
C GLU A 177 13.93 8.74 2.99
N LEU A 178 13.02 8.07 2.28
CA LEU A 178 13.38 7.08 1.26
C LEU A 178 14.24 7.66 0.13
N SER A 179 14.23 8.98 -0.05
CA SER A 179 15.05 9.68 -1.05
C SER A 179 16.52 9.83 -0.67
N ASP A 180 16.92 9.48 0.55
CA ASP A 180 18.32 9.51 0.98
C ASP A 180 19.21 8.67 0.03
N GLU A 181 20.39 9.20 -0.29
CA GLU A 181 21.32 8.57 -1.23
C GLU A 181 21.67 7.13 -0.83
N LYS A 182 21.70 6.84 0.47
CA LYS A 182 22.01 5.49 0.97
C LYS A 182 20.99 4.43 0.53
N PHE A 183 19.75 4.81 0.21
CA PHE A 183 18.71 3.89 -0.26
C PHE A 183 18.73 3.68 -1.78
N ARG A 184 19.53 4.45 -2.53
CA ARG A 184 19.65 4.30 -3.99
C ARG A 184 20.01 2.87 -4.44
N PRO A 185 20.92 2.12 -3.78
CA PRO A 185 21.21 0.75 -4.16
C PRO A 185 19.99 -0.17 -4.08
N PHE A 186 19.10 0.04 -3.11
CA PHE A 186 17.86 -0.73 -2.99
C PHE A 186 16.93 -0.48 -4.18
N PHE A 187 16.69 0.78 -4.54
CA PHE A 187 15.85 1.12 -5.71
C PHE A 187 16.45 0.63 -7.03
N ALA A 188 17.78 0.74 -7.19
CA ALA A 188 18.47 0.19 -8.36
C ALA A 188 18.25 -1.33 -8.47
N LYS A 189 18.38 -2.05 -7.35
CA LYS A 189 18.15 -3.51 -7.34
C LYS A 189 16.68 -3.86 -7.59
N ALA A 190 15.75 -3.07 -7.06
CA ALA A 190 14.32 -3.28 -7.29
C ALA A 190 13.94 -3.11 -8.77
N GLU A 191 14.48 -2.09 -9.43
CA GLU A 191 14.31 -1.91 -10.87
C GLU A 191 14.95 -3.07 -11.67
N GLU A 192 16.19 -3.45 -11.35
CA GLU A 192 16.91 -4.57 -11.99
C GLU A 192 16.11 -5.87 -11.94
N LEU A 193 15.54 -6.20 -10.77
CA LEU A 193 14.74 -7.40 -10.56
C LEU A 193 13.29 -7.27 -11.06
N GLY A 194 12.86 -6.06 -11.46
CA GLY A 194 11.47 -5.77 -11.76
C GLY A 194 10.53 -6.02 -10.57
N ALA A 195 11.01 -5.80 -9.35
CA ALA A 195 10.29 -6.01 -8.10
C ALA A 195 9.19 -4.97 -7.92
N PHE A 196 7.99 -5.42 -7.55
CA PHE A 196 6.91 -4.52 -7.18
C PHE A 196 7.14 -3.97 -5.76
N ILE A 197 7.03 -2.65 -5.59
CA ILE A 197 7.15 -2.00 -4.28
C ILE A 197 5.78 -1.45 -3.90
N MET A 198 5.19 -1.97 -2.83
CA MET A 198 4.05 -1.34 -2.17
C MET A 198 4.58 -0.41 -1.07
N MET A 199 4.48 0.90 -1.29
CA MET A 199 4.86 1.90 -0.29
C MET A 199 3.65 2.25 0.58
N HIS A 200 3.75 1.98 1.88
CA HIS A 200 2.64 2.10 2.82
C HIS A 200 2.97 3.05 4.00
N PRO A 201 2.08 3.97 4.40
CA PRO A 201 2.29 4.82 5.57
C PRO A 201 2.01 4.07 6.90
N ASN A 202 2.56 4.50 8.02
CA ASN A 202 2.23 3.93 9.34
C ASN A 202 2.05 5.03 10.39
N GLY A 203 1.09 5.90 10.11
CA GLY A 203 0.88 7.19 10.76
C GLY A 203 1.80 8.26 10.18
N PHE A 204 1.61 9.50 10.63
CA PHE A 204 2.44 10.64 10.26
C PHE A 204 3.49 10.92 11.33
N THR A 205 4.75 11.07 10.91
CA THR A 205 5.89 11.23 11.83
C THR A 205 5.84 12.51 12.68
N HIS A 206 5.07 13.52 12.26
CA HIS A 206 4.88 14.82 12.93
C HIS A 206 3.39 15.06 13.26
N GLY A 207 2.80 14.10 13.98
CA GLY A 207 1.36 13.97 14.16
C GLY A 207 0.75 14.70 15.36
N GLU A 208 1.42 15.66 15.98
CA GLU A 208 0.99 16.29 17.25
C GLU A 208 -0.43 16.90 17.16
N ARG A 209 -0.82 17.34 15.96
CA ARG A 209 -2.14 17.94 15.68
C ARG A 209 -3.19 16.93 15.23
N LEU A 210 -2.83 15.66 15.11
CA LEU A 210 -3.63 14.59 14.50
C LEU A 210 -4.09 13.55 15.53
N THR A 211 -3.91 13.81 16.83
CA THR A 211 -4.14 12.85 17.91
C THR A 211 -5.61 12.50 18.14
N HIS A 212 -6.54 13.36 17.72
CA HIS A 212 -7.98 13.21 17.94
C HIS A 212 -8.72 12.74 16.69
N PHE A 213 -9.93 12.19 16.89
CA PHE A 213 -10.87 11.83 15.83
C PHE A 213 -10.31 10.90 14.76
N TYR A 214 -9.33 10.06 15.11
CA TYR A 214 -8.65 9.18 14.17
C TYR A 214 -7.91 9.93 13.04
N PHE A 215 -7.60 11.21 13.21
CA PHE A 215 -6.97 12.05 12.18
C PHE A 215 -5.57 11.59 11.79
N ASN A 216 -4.84 10.88 12.65
CA ASN A 216 -3.55 10.33 12.24
C ASN A 216 -3.69 9.25 11.14
N ASN A 217 -4.80 8.53 11.09
CA ASN A 217 -5.12 7.67 9.95
C ASN A 217 -5.73 8.50 8.81
N VAL A 218 -6.81 9.25 9.06
CA VAL A 218 -7.57 9.96 8.01
C VAL A 218 -6.76 11.05 7.30
N LEU A 219 -5.95 11.82 8.04
CA LEU A 219 -5.10 12.86 7.50
C LEU A 219 -3.64 12.41 7.43
N GLY A 220 -3.15 11.77 8.48
CA GLY A 220 -1.73 11.46 8.62
C GLY A 220 -1.20 10.46 7.59
N ASN A 221 -1.87 9.31 7.40
CA ASN A 221 -1.43 8.31 6.42
C ASN A 221 -1.34 8.87 4.98
N PRO A 222 -2.39 9.52 4.44
CA PRO A 222 -2.30 10.19 3.14
C PRO A 222 -1.24 11.30 3.08
N LEU A 223 -1.04 12.05 4.17
CA LEU A 223 -0.03 13.11 4.23
C LEU A 223 1.40 12.54 4.22
N GLU A 224 1.65 11.45 4.93
CA GLU A 224 2.94 10.77 4.95
C GLU A 224 3.28 10.20 3.55
N THR A 225 2.30 9.57 2.90
CA THR A 225 2.44 9.08 1.50
C THR A 225 2.73 10.24 0.55
N THR A 226 2.01 11.35 0.72
CA THR A 226 2.23 12.58 -0.04
C THR A 226 3.68 13.06 0.13
N LEU A 227 4.17 13.15 1.37
CA LEU A 227 5.53 13.61 1.67
C LEU A 227 6.58 12.70 1.03
N ALA A 228 6.45 11.37 1.20
CA ALA A 228 7.38 10.41 0.61
C ALA A 228 7.45 10.52 -0.93
N LEU A 229 6.30 10.65 -1.60
CA LEU A 229 6.26 10.86 -3.05
C LEU A 229 6.94 12.16 -3.48
N HIS A 230 6.73 13.26 -2.75
CA HIS A 230 7.44 14.51 -3.04
C HIS A 230 8.95 14.30 -2.93
N ASN A 231 9.43 13.70 -1.84
CA ASN A 231 10.86 13.48 -1.64
C ASN A 231 11.45 12.59 -2.74
N LEU A 232 10.78 11.48 -3.12
CA LEU A 232 11.24 10.59 -4.20
C LEU A 232 11.24 11.26 -5.59
N ILE A 233 10.28 12.15 -5.86
CA ILE A 233 10.23 12.92 -7.11
C ILE A 233 11.36 13.95 -7.12
N PHE A 234 11.41 14.84 -6.12
CA PHE A 234 12.32 15.99 -6.11
C PHE A 234 13.79 15.64 -5.82
N SER A 235 14.08 14.47 -5.27
CA SER A 235 15.44 13.94 -5.20
C SER A 235 15.95 13.35 -6.53
N GLY A 236 15.06 13.24 -7.53
CA GLY A 236 15.35 12.57 -8.79
C GLY A 236 15.42 11.04 -8.67
N THR A 237 14.92 10.42 -7.60
CA THR A 237 14.89 8.95 -7.48
C THR A 237 14.09 8.33 -8.64
N LEU A 238 12.88 8.84 -8.90
CA LEU A 238 12.05 8.34 -10.01
C LEU A 238 12.62 8.72 -11.40
N ALA A 239 13.36 9.82 -11.50
CA ALA A 239 14.08 10.16 -12.74
C ALA A 239 15.23 9.19 -13.02
N ARG A 240 15.86 8.67 -11.97
CA ARG A 240 17.02 7.77 -12.03
C ARG A 240 16.61 6.32 -12.29
N PHE A 241 15.45 5.92 -11.80
CA PHE A 241 14.89 4.57 -11.93
C PHE A 241 13.51 4.63 -12.61
N PRO A 242 13.46 4.93 -13.92
CA PRO A 242 12.21 5.17 -14.65
C PRO A 242 11.33 3.92 -14.83
N ASP A 243 11.89 2.72 -14.67
CA ASP A 243 11.19 1.44 -14.80
C ASP A 243 10.80 0.85 -13.43
N LEU A 244 11.04 1.59 -12.34
CA LEU A 244 10.68 1.20 -10.98
C LEU A 244 9.17 0.98 -10.86
N LYS A 245 8.78 -0.22 -10.43
CA LYS A 245 7.38 -0.59 -10.18
C LYS A 245 6.94 -0.19 -8.77
N LEU A 246 6.78 1.11 -8.56
CA LEU A 246 6.34 1.66 -7.28
C LEU A 246 4.82 1.89 -7.27
N MET A 247 4.14 1.35 -6.26
CA MET A 247 2.76 1.71 -5.92
C MET A 247 2.74 2.55 -4.65
N ALA A 248 2.02 3.67 -4.71
CA ALA A 248 1.65 4.45 -3.54
C ALA A 248 0.18 4.16 -3.19
N VAL A 249 -0.02 3.58 -2.01
CA VAL A 249 -1.35 3.20 -1.54
C VAL A 249 -2.23 4.41 -1.24
N HIS A 250 -3.52 4.17 -1.00
CA HIS A 250 -4.52 5.20 -0.67
C HIS A 250 -4.59 6.29 -1.76
N GLY A 251 -4.56 5.84 -3.02
CA GLY A 251 -4.54 6.68 -4.20
C GLY A 251 -3.36 7.64 -4.30
N GLY A 252 -2.23 7.35 -3.65
CA GLY A 252 -1.06 8.23 -3.57
C GLY A 252 -1.20 9.39 -2.58
N GLY A 253 -2.14 9.28 -1.64
CA GLY A 253 -2.45 10.31 -0.66
C GLY A 253 -3.09 11.55 -1.29
N TYR A 254 -2.66 12.74 -0.87
CA TYR A 254 -3.18 14.01 -1.37
C TYR A 254 -2.50 14.50 -2.64
N LEU A 255 -1.33 13.96 -2.99
CA LEU A 255 -0.55 14.47 -4.11
C LEU A 255 -1.31 14.37 -5.44
N PRO A 256 -1.91 13.22 -5.83
CA PRO A 256 -2.64 13.12 -7.09
C PRO A 256 -3.75 14.17 -7.23
N GLY A 257 -4.57 14.35 -6.18
CA GLY A 257 -5.65 15.35 -6.13
C GLY A 257 -5.19 16.81 -6.14
N TYR A 258 -3.90 17.09 -5.89
CA TYR A 258 -3.35 18.45 -5.86
C TYR A 258 -2.03 18.61 -6.63
N SER A 259 -1.85 17.79 -7.66
CA SER A 259 -0.59 17.63 -8.37
C SER A 259 -0.12 18.87 -9.16
N GLY A 260 -1.02 19.77 -9.56
CA GLY A 260 -0.64 21.00 -10.26
C GLY A 260 0.26 21.94 -9.45
N ARG A 261 0.26 21.84 -8.11
CA ARG A 261 1.08 22.73 -7.26
C ARG A 261 2.57 22.45 -7.40
N ILE A 262 2.97 21.19 -7.59
CA ILE A 262 4.39 20.82 -7.68
C ILE A 262 5.01 21.32 -8.99
N ASP A 263 4.29 21.20 -10.12
CA ASP A 263 4.75 21.74 -11.41
C ASP A 263 4.80 23.28 -11.39
N HIS A 264 3.79 23.91 -10.78
CA HIS A 264 3.79 25.37 -10.63
C HIS A 264 4.99 25.85 -9.82
N ALA A 265 5.29 25.20 -8.69
CA ALA A 265 6.46 25.54 -7.87
C ALA A 265 7.78 25.31 -8.63
N TRP A 266 7.91 24.17 -9.31
CA TRP A 266 9.08 23.81 -10.11
C TRP A 266 9.39 24.87 -11.19
N GLY A 267 8.38 25.38 -11.89
CA GLY A 267 8.55 26.44 -12.89
C GLY A 267 8.71 27.86 -12.31
N ALA A 268 8.13 28.12 -11.13
CA ALA A 268 8.12 29.46 -10.53
C ALA A 268 9.34 29.75 -9.65
N ARG A 269 10.02 28.72 -9.11
CA ARG A 269 11.07 28.86 -8.10
C ARG A 269 12.29 28.01 -8.42
N GLN A 270 13.46 28.65 -8.55
CA GLN A 270 14.72 27.96 -8.80
C GLN A 270 15.08 26.96 -7.67
N ASP A 271 14.80 27.30 -6.41
CA ASP A 271 15.02 26.41 -5.26
C ASP A 271 14.09 25.18 -5.24
N ALA A 272 12.97 25.24 -5.97
CA ALA A 272 12.02 24.14 -6.09
C ALA A 272 12.21 23.31 -7.38
N HIS A 273 13.25 23.58 -8.19
CA HIS A 273 13.47 22.85 -9.44
C HIS A 273 13.99 21.42 -9.20
N GLY A 274 14.73 21.19 -8.10
CA GLY A 274 15.22 19.86 -7.70
C GLY A 274 16.09 19.14 -8.74
N GLU A 275 16.80 19.88 -9.60
CA GLU A 275 17.56 19.34 -10.75
C GLU A 275 16.76 18.42 -11.69
N LEU A 276 15.42 18.43 -11.62
CA LEU A 276 14.58 17.56 -12.43
C LEU A 276 14.56 18.00 -13.89
N PRO A 277 14.86 17.11 -14.85
CA PRO A 277 14.89 17.49 -16.27
C PRO A 277 13.51 17.74 -16.89
N LEU A 278 12.43 17.35 -16.21
CA LEU A 278 11.04 17.42 -16.66
C LEU A 278 10.15 17.86 -15.49
N PRO A 279 8.93 18.38 -15.75
CA PRO A 279 8.01 18.75 -14.68
C PRO A 279 7.74 17.58 -13.70
N PRO A 280 7.69 17.83 -12.38
CA PRO A 280 7.46 16.83 -11.34
C PRO A 280 6.31 15.84 -11.62
N THR A 281 5.19 16.29 -12.20
CA THR A 281 4.07 15.39 -12.53
C THR A 281 4.41 14.32 -13.57
N THR A 282 5.46 14.51 -14.37
CA THR A 282 5.99 13.49 -15.28
C THR A 282 6.41 12.24 -14.53
N TYR A 283 7.05 12.40 -13.38
CA TYR A 283 7.50 11.30 -12.54
C TYR A 283 6.37 10.71 -11.70
N LEU A 284 5.42 11.54 -11.26
CA LEU A 284 4.22 11.05 -10.58
C LEU A 284 3.41 10.07 -11.46
N ARG A 285 3.37 10.29 -12.78
CA ARG A 285 2.75 9.38 -13.76
C ARG A 285 3.44 8.02 -13.91
N GLN A 286 4.63 7.84 -13.34
CA GLN A 286 5.31 6.54 -13.32
C GLN A 286 4.77 5.64 -12.20
N VAL A 287 4.20 6.24 -11.16
CA VAL A 287 3.73 5.56 -9.95
C VAL A 287 2.36 4.91 -10.19
N TYR A 288 2.18 3.69 -9.70
CA TYR A 288 0.88 3.04 -9.62
C TYR A 288 0.08 3.58 -8.43
N LEU A 289 -1.21 3.85 -8.62
CA LEU A 289 -2.10 4.36 -7.59
C LEU A 289 -3.22 3.35 -7.36
N ASP A 290 -3.47 2.99 -6.10
CA ASP A 290 -4.59 2.11 -5.80
C ASP A 290 -5.95 2.83 -5.87
N THR A 291 -7.04 2.07 -5.85
CA THR A 291 -8.41 2.60 -5.87
C THR A 291 -8.94 3.02 -4.50
N VAL A 292 -8.15 3.02 -3.42
CA VAL A 292 -8.62 3.26 -2.05
C VAL A 292 -8.82 4.75 -1.78
N VAL A 293 -9.80 5.34 -2.49
CA VAL A 293 -10.19 6.77 -2.44
C VAL A 293 -11.68 6.98 -2.18
N PHE A 294 -12.43 5.89 -2.05
CA PHE A 294 -13.83 5.78 -1.57
C PHE A 294 -14.93 6.51 -2.35
N THR A 295 -14.63 7.49 -3.19
CA THR A 295 -15.62 8.28 -3.94
C THR A 295 -15.45 8.10 -5.44
N TYR A 296 -16.55 8.17 -6.20
CA TYR A 296 -16.49 8.03 -7.66
C TYR A 296 -15.76 9.19 -8.33
N HIS A 297 -15.95 10.43 -7.87
CA HIS A 297 -15.35 11.60 -8.49
C HIS A 297 -13.82 11.63 -8.34
N GLN A 298 -13.29 11.22 -7.17
CA GLN A 298 -11.86 11.15 -6.95
C GLN A 298 -11.21 10.08 -7.83
N LEU A 299 -11.84 8.89 -7.92
CA LEU A 299 -11.36 7.83 -8.80
C LEU A 299 -11.43 8.24 -10.28
N ALA A 300 -12.53 8.86 -10.70
CA ALA A 300 -12.68 9.39 -12.07
C ALA A 300 -11.58 10.40 -12.41
N TYR A 301 -11.31 11.34 -11.49
CA TYR A 301 -10.22 12.31 -11.66
C TYR A 301 -8.86 11.64 -11.80
N MET A 302 -8.57 10.62 -10.97
CA MET A 302 -7.31 9.89 -11.07
C MET A 302 -7.17 9.17 -12.43
N ILE A 303 -8.23 8.54 -12.92
CA ILE A 303 -8.23 7.87 -14.23
C ILE A 303 -7.98 8.89 -15.36
N ASP A 304 -8.68 10.02 -15.34
CA ASP A 304 -8.55 11.07 -16.36
C ASP A 304 -7.15 11.70 -16.36
N VAL A 305 -6.63 12.02 -15.16
CA VAL A 305 -5.36 12.72 -15.03
C VAL A 305 -4.18 11.81 -15.23
N PHE A 306 -4.15 10.61 -14.65
CA PHE A 306 -2.96 9.73 -14.64
C PHE A 306 -3.00 8.63 -15.69
N GLY A 307 -4.17 8.39 -16.29
CA GLY A 307 -4.38 7.30 -17.24
C GLY A 307 -4.80 6.01 -16.54
N PRO A 308 -5.69 5.22 -17.16
CA PRO A 308 -6.20 3.99 -16.56
C PRO A 308 -5.11 2.93 -16.35
N ASP A 309 -3.97 2.99 -17.05
CA ASP A 309 -2.87 2.02 -16.97
C ASP A 309 -1.99 2.15 -15.72
N ARG A 310 -2.20 3.21 -14.94
CA ARG A 310 -1.54 3.46 -13.64
C ARG A 310 -2.47 3.26 -12.44
N ILE A 311 -3.73 2.92 -12.67
CA ILE A 311 -4.70 2.69 -11.59
C ILE A 311 -4.88 1.18 -11.37
N VAL A 312 -4.75 0.74 -10.12
CA VAL A 312 -4.85 -0.69 -9.74
C VAL A 312 -5.86 -0.87 -8.62
N MET A 313 -6.69 -1.91 -8.68
CA MET A 313 -7.68 -2.16 -7.64
C MET A 313 -7.00 -2.58 -6.33
N GLY A 314 -7.31 -1.88 -5.24
CA GLY A 314 -6.86 -2.20 -3.87
C GLY A 314 -8.00 -2.10 -2.87
N THR A 315 -7.90 -2.83 -1.75
CA THR A 315 -8.94 -2.80 -0.70
C THR A 315 -8.45 -2.32 0.66
N ASP A 316 -7.17 -2.44 1.00
CA ASP A 316 -6.63 -2.29 2.36
C ASP A 316 -7.23 -3.31 3.37
N TYR A 317 -7.71 -4.45 2.85
CA TYR A 317 -8.33 -5.49 3.66
C TYR A 317 -7.31 -6.15 4.61
N PRO A 318 -7.66 -6.43 5.89
CA PRO A 318 -9.01 -6.47 6.48
C PRO A 318 -9.35 -5.29 7.42
N PHE A 319 -8.68 -4.14 7.30
CA PHE A 319 -8.90 -3.05 8.25
C PHE A 319 -10.32 -2.45 8.17
N ASP A 320 -10.70 -1.68 9.19
CA ASP A 320 -11.97 -0.95 9.25
C ASP A 320 -12.10 0.11 8.15
N MET A 321 -10.98 0.64 7.69
CA MET A 321 -10.88 1.56 6.55
C MET A 321 -10.87 0.85 5.17
N ALA A 322 -11.04 -0.47 5.12
CA ALA A 322 -11.02 -1.19 3.85
C ALA A 322 -12.21 -0.87 2.92
N GLU A 323 -11.99 -1.00 1.61
CA GLU A 323 -13.04 -0.93 0.60
C GLU A 323 -13.68 -2.32 0.38
N TYR A 324 -14.90 -2.50 0.92
CA TYR A 324 -15.65 -3.77 0.87
C TYR A 324 -16.54 -3.95 -0.38
N ASN A 325 -16.55 -2.99 -1.30
CA ASN A 325 -17.22 -3.09 -2.60
C ASN A 325 -16.33 -2.51 -3.70
N PRO A 326 -15.13 -3.07 -3.91
CA PRO A 326 -14.11 -2.46 -4.77
C PRO A 326 -14.53 -2.47 -6.25
N ILE A 327 -15.13 -3.56 -6.72
CA ILE A 327 -15.65 -3.64 -8.09
C ILE A 327 -16.77 -2.62 -8.30
N GLY A 328 -17.67 -2.45 -7.34
CA GLY A 328 -18.72 -1.42 -7.41
C GLY A 328 -18.18 -0.01 -7.35
N HIS A 329 -17.07 0.22 -6.64
CA HIS A 329 -16.40 1.51 -6.66
C HIS A 329 -15.89 1.86 -8.06
N ILE A 330 -15.22 0.93 -8.73
CA ILE A 330 -14.69 1.16 -10.08
C ILE A 330 -15.83 1.24 -11.10
N ALA A 331 -16.73 0.26 -11.11
CA ALA A 331 -17.83 0.18 -12.07
C ALA A 331 -18.89 1.28 -11.90
N GLY A 332 -18.96 1.92 -10.73
CA GLY A 332 -19.87 3.04 -10.47
C GLY A 332 -19.35 4.39 -10.93
N VAL A 333 -18.10 4.48 -11.42
CA VAL A 333 -17.61 5.71 -12.05
C VAL A 333 -18.44 6.01 -13.31
N HIS A 334 -18.95 7.24 -13.40
CA HIS A 334 -19.76 7.67 -14.54
C HIS A 334 -18.98 7.55 -15.86
N GLY A 335 -19.57 6.89 -16.85
CA GLY A 335 -18.93 6.67 -18.14
C GLY A 335 -17.91 5.53 -18.18
N MET A 336 -17.77 4.75 -17.10
CA MET A 336 -16.86 3.60 -17.05
C MET A 336 -17.25 2.54 -18.09
N ASP A 337 -16.40 2.36 -19.10
CA ASP A 337 -16.52 1.31 -20.11
C ASP A 337 -15.95 -0.03 -19.62
N GLU A 338 -16.27 -1.12 -20.34
CA GLU A 338 -15.91 -2.48 -19.93
C GLU A 338 -14.39 -2.76 -20.03
N ILE A 339 -13.70 -2.11 -20.97
CA ILE A 339 -12.25 -2.30 -21.17
C ILE A 339 -11.50 -1.65 -20.01
N THR A 340 -11.81 -0.39 -19.70
CA THR A 340 -11.20 0.33 -18.58
C THR A 340 -11.51 -0.34 -17.24
N LEU A 341 -12.74 -0.83 -17.06
CA LEU A 341 -13.12 -1.59 -15.87
C LEU A 341 -12.29 -2.86 -15.70
N ALA A 342 -12.21 -3.71 -16.73
CA ALA A 342 -11.41 -4.94 -16.69
C ALA A 342 -9.92 -4.66 -16.44
N GLN A 343 -9.40 -3.59 -17.05
CA GLN A 343 -8.03 -3.15 -16.89
C GLN A 343 -7.73 -2.77 -15.42
N ILE A 344 -8.55 -1.93 -14.79
CA ILE A 344 -8.31 -1.47 -13.42
C ILE A 344 -8.61 -2.58 -12.40
N ALA A 345 -9.67 -3.36 -12.62
CA ALA A 345 -10.12 -4.40 -11.70
C ALA A 345 -9.15 -5.59 -11.61
N GLY A 346 -8.23 -5.77 -12.56
CA GLY A 346 -7.23 -6.84 -12.46
C GLY A 346 -6.15 -6.81 -13.53
N GLY A 347 -6.44 -6.34 -14.75
CA GLY A 347 -5.48 -6.38 -15.86
C GLY A 347 -4.16 -5.67 -15.60
N ASN A 348 -4.19 -4.48 -14.97
CA ASN A 348 -2.97 -3.75 -14.62
C ASN A 348 -2.15 -4.47 -13.54
N ALA A 349 -2.81 -5.00 -12.52
CA ALA A 349 -2.16 -5.77 -11.45
C ALA A 349 -1.49 -7.04 -12.03
N ALA A 350 -2.19 -7.77 -12.89
CA ALA A 350 -1.63 -8.94 -13.58
C ALA A 350 -0.37 -8.59 -14.38
N ARG A 351 -0.43 -7.50 -15.15
CA ARG A 351 0.69 -7.02 -15.97
C ARG A 351 1.90 -6.59 -15.13
N VAL A 352 1.70 -5.76 -14.10
CA VAL A 352 2.84 -5.22 -13.32
C VAL A 352 3.54 -6.32 -12.49
N LEU A 353 2.77 -7.29 -12.00
CA LEU A 353 3.27 -8.45 -11.23
C LEU A 353 3.75 -9.62 -12.11
N GLY A 354 3.55 -9.55 -13.43
CA GLY A 354 3.88 -10.63 -14.36
C GLY A 354 3.16 -11.93 -14.01
N LEU A 355 1.83 -11.87 -13.86
CA LEU A 355 0.97 -13.04 -13.66
C LEU A 355 0.50 -13.55 -15.02
N ASP A 356 0.50 -14.88 -15.19
CA ASP A 356 -0.01 -15.57 -16.37
C ASP A 356 -1.44 -16.06 -16.05
N LEU A 357 -2.45 -15.35 -16.57
CA LEU A 357 -3.86 -15.48 -16.17
C LEU A 357 -4.81 -15.69 -17.35
#